data_AF-F7NES8-F1
#
_entry.id   AF-F7NES8-F1
#
_cell.length_a   1.000
_cell.length_b   1.000
_cell.length_c   1.000
_cell.angle_alpha   90.00
_cell.angle_beta   90.00
_cell.angle_gamma   90.00
#
_symmetry.space_group_name_H-M   'P 1'
#
loop_
_entity.id
_entity.type
_entity.pdbx_description
1 polymer ?
#
loop_
_entity_poly.entity_id
_entity_poly.type
_entity_poly.pdbx_seq_one_letter_code
_entity_poly.pdbx_strand_id
1 'polypeptide(L)'
;MKNNKLRHFSFLPFAGLAVILFFLLLCGQAGKAAPDDGNPGGISAVSAGTVIQNTAADFAAGTFAGTAAGAKEPVIELAGPRGKFAAGVYTSSVIRLAPFDEMVVSWNAVTPPGTWIKVEAQVAAGEQWSEWFSWGEWSTTTDTGSFLGNPKNSFADMDIDTLTLKSGKATAVRYRLTLHSDNPQLTPAVRLVAVTARDSQQRENSPSSFRLDKNLAVPMYSQGLRDPRISSRICSPTSLNMVLEYYGFYQTPEETAWGVMDYKGDLFGNWSFNTAYAGSLGLTSYVAFYNSLEDVKQEIARGYPVIASVRYRNSVTVAKTYPILTNAPISYTAGHIVVIRGFFYKDGKEYVLVNDPAAGNRPGVLREYLAEEFEEAWTKVAYVVHPGPAQPAAPRRIPAVLQAAGTVRQKDGILFRGYRLTAGSSLIDLSPGNIRSMVLQLPDGQESFIAPSADGMLWLNSRYEAGKYKLIIIANNHKIYET
;
A
#
# COMPACT_ATOMS: atom_id res chain seq x y z
N MET A 1 76.95 8.08 19.56
CA MET A 1 77.65 7.16 18.63
C MET A 1 77.14 7.41 17.22
N LYS A 2 78.05 7.40 16.25
CA LYS A 2 78.00 7.68 14.79
C LYS A 2 76.80 7.03 14.04
N ASN A 3 76.36 7.39 12.82
CA ASN A 3 76.35 8.55 11.91
C ASN A 3 75.78 8.06 10.54
N ASN A 4 75.04 8.89 9.77
CA ASN A 4 74.94 8.97 8.28
C ASN A 4 74.32 7.81 7.45
N LYS A 5 73.75 7.98 6.23
CA LYS A 5 73.23 9.08 5.36
C LYS A 5 72.60 8.46 4.09
N LEU A 6 71.74 9.24 3.42
CA LEU A 6 71.08 9.06 2.11
C LEU A 6 72.02 8.73 0.92
N ARG A 7 71.45 8.26 -0.22
CA ARG A 7 71.46 9.00 -1.51
C ARG A 7 70.57 8.42 -2.63
N HIS A 8 69.93 9.36 -3.35
CA HIS A 8 69.26 9.25 -4.65
C HIS A 8 70.24 9.09 -5.83
N PHE A 9 69.71 8.62 -6.98
CA PHE A 9 70.18 8.99 -8.32
C PHE A 9 68.98 9.16 -9.27
N SER A 10 69.07 10.18 -10.13
CA SER A 10 68.11 10.55 -11.19
C SER A 10 68.88 11.01 -12.44
N PHE A 11 68.15 11.08 -13.59
CA PHE A 11 68.40 11.73 -14.90
C PHE A 11 68.65 10.83 -16.16
N LEU A 12 67.59 10.72 -17.01
CA LEU A 12 67.39 11.18 -18.42
C LEU A 12 68.55 11.19 -19.45
N PRO A 13 68.34 11.40 -20.78
CA PRO A 13 67.17 11.30 -21.71
C PRO A 13 67.52 10.64 -23.08
N PHE A 14 66.60 10.53 -24.06
CA PHE A 14 66.82 10.92 -25.48
C PHE A 14 65.52 10.79 -26.33
N ALA A 15 65.43 11.64 -27.36
CA ALA A 15 64.23 12.05 -28.09
C ALA A 15 64.25 11.71 -29.60
N GLY A 16 63.06 11.80 -30.24
CA GLY A 16 62.83 12.05 -31.68
C GLY A 16 62.66 10.80 -32.57
N LEU A 17 61.90 10.77 -33.69
CA LEU A 17 61.01 11.70 -34.39
C LEU A 17 60.22 10.94 -35.47
N ALA A 18 58.88 11.09 -35.49
CA ALA A 18 57.96 11.30 -36.64
C ALA A 18 58.01 10.49 -37.96
N VAL A 19 56.84 9.97 -38.39
CA VAL A 19 56.34 10.04 -39.78
C VAL A 19 54.81 10.25 -39.78
N ILE A 20 54.38 11.12 -40.69
CA ILE A 20 53.06 11.69 -40.96
C ILE A 20 52.32 10.85 -42.01
N LEU A 21 50.99 10.72 -41.93
CA LEU A 21 50.14 10.79 -43.13
C LEU A 21 48.78 11.42 -42.81
N PHE A 22 48.33 12.25 -43.74
CA PHE A 22 47.32 13.30 -43.63
C PHE A 22 46.21 12.99 -44.66
N PHE A 23 44.94 13.09 -44.30
CA PHE A 23 43.86 13.47 -45.23
C PHE A 23 42.71 14.17 -44.47
N LEU A 24 42.60 15.47 -44.71
CA LEU A 24 41.43 16.35 -44.57
C LEU A 24 40.35 15.93 -45.61
N LEU A 25 39.05 16.25 -45.62
CA LEU A 25 38.15 17.35 -45.22
C LEU A 25 36.72 16.71 -45.31
N LEU A 26 35.65 17.03 -44.57
CA LEU A 26 34.90 18.30 -44.48
C LEU A 26 33.75 18.17 -43.45
N CYS A 27 33.36 19.35 -42.93
CA CYS A 27 32.46 19.64 -41.81
C CYS A 27 31.02 19.09 -41.83
N GLY A 28 30.50 18.91 -40.60
CA GLY A 28 29.07 19.01 -40.25
C GLY A 28 28.87 18.90 -38.73
N GLN A 29 28.70 20.02 -38.04
CA GLN A 29 28.45 20.10 -36.59
C GLN A 29 27.05 19.59 -36.22
N ALA A 30 26.93 18.84 -35.12
CA ALA A 30 25.84 18.93 -34.15
C ALA A 30 26.23 18.18 -32.87
N GLY A 31 26.16 18.85 -31.72
CA GLY A 31 26.66 18.37 -30.44
C GLY A 31 26.01 17.06 -29.96
N LYS A 32 26.83 16.16 -29.42
CA LYS A 32 26.38 15.01 -28.63
C LYS A 32 26.78 15.21 -27.17
N ALA A 33 25.75 15.30 -26.35
CA ALA A 33 25.82 15.23 -24.90
C ALA A 33 26.48 13.92 -24.43
N ALA A 34 27.18 14.01 -23.30
CA ALA A 34 27.81 12.90 -22.61
C ALA A 34 26.77 11.87 -22.09
N PRO A 35 27.16 10.59 -21.91
CA PRO A 35 26.24 9.52 -21.54
C PRO A 35 25.93 9.49 -20.04
N ASP A 36 24.62 9.50 -19.75
CA ASP A 36 23.87 8.59 -18.87
C ASP A 36 24.59 8.07 -17.61
N ASP A 37 24.39 8.76 -16.48
CA ASP A 37 24.65 8.26 -15.13
C ASP A 37 23.48 7.40 -14.66
N GLY A 38 23.53 6.13 -15.07
CA GLY A 38 22.60 5.09 -14.63
C GLY A 38 22.56 4.95 -13.09
N ASN A 39 21.44 5.35 -12.50
CA ASN A 39 21.00 4.95 -11.18
C ASN A 39 19.75 4.06 -11.30
N PRO A 40 19.88 2.73 -11.26
CA PRO A 40 18.72 1.85 -11.18
C PRO A 40 18.35 1.65 -9.71
N GLY A 41 17.34 2.37 -9.21
CA GLY A 41 16.64 1.98 -7.97
C GLY A 41 16.49 3.01 -6.85
N GLY A 42 16.94 4.26 -7.01
CA GLY A 42 16.62 5.33 -6.05
C GLY A 42 15.32 6.05 -6.45
N ILE A 43 14.26 5.93 -5.66
CA ILE A 43 13.13 6.89 -5.73
C ILE A 43 13.68 8.22 -5.20
N SER A 44 14.30 9.00 -6.09
CA SER A 44 14.78 10.34 -5.80
C SER A 44 13.74 11.34 -6.28
N ALA A 45 12.73 11.58 -5.46
CA ALA A 45 11.95 12.82 -5.42
C ALA A 45 11.04 12.77 -4.19
N VAL A 46 11.31 13.67 -3.23
CA VAL A 46 10.31 14.14 -2.27
C VAL A 46 9.11 14.61 -3.09
N SER A 47 8.04 13.81 -3.20
CA SER A 47 6.74 14.37 -3.57
C SER A 47 6.42 15.38 -2.46
N ALA A 48 6.13 16.62 -2.80
CA ALA A 48 6.04 17.74 -1.85
C ALA A 48 5.46 17.30 -0.48
N GLY A 49 6.30 17.28 0.56
CA GLY A 49 5.90 16.87 1.90
C GLY A 49 6.10 15.40 2.30
N THR A 50 6.63 14.52 1.44
CA THR A 50 6.91 13.10 1.76
C THR A 50 8.40 12.81 1.83
N VAL A 51 8.87 12.31 2.96
CA VAL A 51 10.23 11.78 3.14
C VAL A 51 10.17 10.27 3.29
N ILE A 52 10.92 9.57 2.44
CA ILE A 52 11.02 8.11 2.44
C ILE A 52 12.40 7.74 2.99
N GLN A 53 12.41 6.86 4.00
CA GLN A 53 13.61 6.20 4.50
C GLN A 53 13.57 4.73 4.10
N ASN A 54 14.48 4.32 3.21
CA ASN A 54 14.52 2.95 2.67
C ASN A 54 15.95 2.48 2.31
N THR A 55 16.97 3.26 2.64
CA THR A 55 18.38 2.90 2.41
C THR A 55 19.09 2.56 3.72
N ALA A 56 20.23 1.87 3.61
CA ALA A 56 21.06 1.56 4.76
C ALA A 56 21.56 2.84 5.47
N ALA A 57 21.83 3.91 4.71
CA ALA A 57 22.25 5.19 5.25
C ALA A 57 21.12 5.88 6.04
N ASP A 58 19.88 5.82 5.53
CA ASP A 58 18.72 6.38 6.24
C ASP A 58 18.54 5.73 7.61
N PHE A 59 18.64 4.40 7.67
CA PHE A 59 18.45 3.64 8.90
C PHE A 59 19.66 3.71 9.84
N ALA A 60 20.89 3.78 9.32
CA ALA A 60 22.10 3.88 10.14
C ALA A 60 22.16 5.18 10.97
N ALA A 61 21.45 6.23 10.56
CA ALA A 61 21.35 7.49 11.31
C ALA A 61 20.47 7.38 12.57
N GLY A 62 19.65 6.33 12.68
CA GLY A 62 18.81 6.07 13.85
C GLY A 62 19.55 5.40 15.00
N THR A 63 18.84 5.20 16.10
CA THR A 63 19.31 4.46 17.28
C THR A 63 18.63 3.10 17.36
N PHE A 64 19.45 2.07 17.50
CA PHE A 64 19.02 0.68 17.61
C PHE A 64 19.10 0.20 19.07
N ALA A 65 18.00 -0.31 19.61
CA ALA A 65 17.92 -0.86 20.97
C ALA A 65 17.21 -2.22 20.93
N GLY A 66 17.97 -3.31 20.82
CA GLY A 66 17.39 -4.65 20.59
C GLY A 66 16.95 -4.90 19.14
N THR A 67 17.17 -3.92 18.25
CA THR A 67 17.07 -4.04 16.79
C THR A 67 18.45 -3.91 16.14
N ALA A 68 18.56 -4.28 14.87
CA ALA A 68 19.76 -4.12 14.06
C ALA A 68 19.38 -3.78 12.62
N ALA A 69 20.34 -3.22 11.87
CA ALA A 69 20.24 -3.16 10.42
C ALA A 69 20.44 -4.57 9.83
N GLY A 70 19.67 -4.88 8.80
CA GLY A 70 19.77 -6.15 8.09
C GLY A 70 21.15 -6.34 7.45
N ALA A 71 21.66 -7.57 7.48
CA ALA A 71 23.00 -7.87 7.00
C ALA A 71 23.15 -7.81 5.46
N LYS A 72 22.05 -7.96 4.71
CA LYS A 72 22.06 -8.07 3.24
C LYS A 72 21.23 -7.02 2.53
N GLU A 73 20.21 -6.50 3.20
CA GLU A 73 19.23 -5.58 2.64
C GLU A 73 19.05 -4.41 3.61
N PRO A 74 18.70 -3.21 3.12
CA PRO A 74 18.44 -2.05 3.96
C PRO A 74 17.10 -2.26 4.70
N VAL A 75 17.14 -3.04 5.78
CA VAL A 75 15.98 -3.33 6.63
C VAL A 75 16.32 -3.13 8.09
N ILE A 76 15.30 -2.89 8.90
CA ILE A 76 15.37 -2.91 10.37
C ILE A 76 14.75 -4.22 10.84
N GLU A 77 15.51 -4.99 11.62
CA GLU A 77 15.11 -6.29 12.18
C GLU A 77 15.49 -6.38 13.67
N LEU A 78 15.09 -7.45 14.37
CA LEU A 78 15.53 -7.70 15.74
C LEU A 78 17.01 -8.11 15.79
N ALA A 79 17.76 -7.60 16.76
CA ALA A 79 19.21 -7.84 16.90
C ALA A 79 19.54 -9.25 17.44
N GLY A 80 19.24 -10.28 16.64
CA GLY A 80 19.47 -11.69 16.98
C GLY A 80 18.67 -12.16 18.21
N PRO A 81 18.24 -13.42 18.27
CA PRO A 81 17.47 -13.87 19.42
C PRO A 81 18.26 -13.88 20.73
N ARG A 82 17.66 -13.31 21.77
CA ARG A 82 18.05 -13.54 23.18
C ARG A 82 16.79 -13.83 24.00
N GLY A 83 16.31 -15.08 23.99
CA GLY A 83 15.21 -15.53 24.86
C GLY A 83 14.06 -16.24 24.14
N LYS A 84 12.95 -16.48 24.85
CA LYS A 84 11.72 -17.11 24.32
C LYS A 84 10.83 -16.15 23.51
N PHE A 85 10.98 -14.86 23.74
CA PHE A 85 10.33 -13.75 23.03
C PHE A 85 11.41 -12.71 22.76
N ALA A 86 11.29 -11.97 21.66
CA ALA A 86 12.22 -10.91 21.32
C ALA A 86 11.46 -9.62 21.00
N ALA A 87 11.86 -8.53 21.63
CA ALA A 87 11.35 -7.20 21.35
C ALA A 87 12.53 -6.24 21.23
N GLY A 88 12.39 -5.25 20.35
CA GLY A 88 13.41 -4.26 20.10
C GLY A 88 12.80 -2.97 19.58
N VAL A 89 13.51 -1.88 19.79
CA VAL A 89 13.09 -0.54 19.41
C VAL A 89 14.13 0.07 18.49
N TYR A 90 13.69 0.55 17.34
CA TYR A 90 14.44 1.47 16.49
C TYR A 90 13.84 2.86 16.60
N THR A 91 14.67 3.89 16.79
CA THR A 91 14.23 5.30 16.74
C THR A 91 14.98 6.04 15.65
N SER A 92 14.27 6.70 14.74
CA SER A 92 14.89 7.43 13.63
C SER A 92 15.72 8.62 14.13
N SER A 93 16.65 9.08 13.29
CA SER A 93 17.15 10.45 13.40
C SER A 93 16.00 11.46 13.24
N VAL A 94 16.25 12.71 13.63
CA VAL A 94 15.27 13.79 13.41
C VAL A 94 15.19 14.11 11.92
N ILE A 95 13.99 14.01 11.36
CA ILE A 95 13.67 14.39 9.99
C ILE A 95 13.12 15.82 10.03
N ARG A 96 13.74 16.72 9.27
CA ARG A 96 13.26 18.11 9.09
C ARG A 96 12.37 18.18 7.87
N LEU A 97 11.24 18.88 8.00
CA LEU A 97 10.23 19.05 6.96
C LEU A 97 9.87 20.53 6.82
N ALA A 98 9.25 20.89 5.69
CA ALA A 98 8.54 22.17 5.59
C ALA A 98 7.45 22.26 6.68
N PRO A 99 7.04 23.47 7.12
CA PRO A 99 6.00 23.62 8.13
C PRO A 99 4.72 22.84 7.77
N PHE A 100 4.19 22.05 8.70
CA PHE A 100 3.02 21.20 8.48
C PHE A 100 2.10 21.17 9.70
N ASP A 101 0.82 20.87 9.49
CA ASP A 101 -0.16 20.61 10.55
C ASP A 101 -0.86 19.25 10.42
N GLU A 102 -0.67 18.53 9.32
CA GLU A 102 -1.26 17.22 9.11
C GLU A 102 -0.17 16.24 8.65
N MET A 103 -0.16 15.02 9.19
CA MET A 103 0.86 14.02 8.92
C MET A 103 0.31 12.59 8.97
N VAL A 104 0.80 11.75 8.07
CA VAL A 104 0.58 10.30 8.04
C VAL A 104 1.93 9.59 8.00
N VAL A 105 2.07 8.49 8.72
CA VAL A 105 3.23 7.59 8.64
C VAL A 105 2.78 6.28 8.02
N SER A 106 3.47 5.85 6.97
CA SER A 106 3.26 4.54 6.33
C SER A 106 4.57 3.76 6.27
N TRP A 107 4.50 2.44 6.09
CA TRP A 107 5.67 1.57 6.15
C TRP A 107 5.54 0.40 5.19
N ASN A 108 6.66 -0.23 4.84
CA ASN A 108 6.67 -1.53 4.20
C ASN A 108 7.42 -2.51 5.08
N ALA A 109 6.73 -3.56 5.51
CA ALA A 109 7.28 -4.55 6.41
C ALA A 109 6.77 -5.96 6.08
N VAL A 110 7.59 -6.96 6.36
CA VAL A 110 7.17 -8.36 6.42
C VAL A 110 7.02 -8.75 7.88
N THR A 111 5.91 -9.42 8.20
CA THR A 111 5.56 -9.86 9.56
C THR A 111 5.23 -11.35 9.53
N PRO A 112 6.26 -12.25 9.62
CA PRO A 112 6.03 -13.68 9.76
C PRO A 112 5.06 -14.02 10.91
N PRO A 113 4.41 -15.20 10.91
CA PRO A 113 3.51 -15.62 11.97
C PRO A 113 4.10 -15.45 13.38
N GLY A 114 3.34 -14.85 14.29
CA GLY A 114 3.78 -14.53 15.65
C GLY A 114 4.67 -13.30 15.75
N THR A 115 4.73 -12.46 14.71
CA THR A 115 5.44 -11.18 14.73
C THR A 115 4.53 -10.01 14.40
N TRP A 116 4.87 -8.85 14.91
CA TRP A 116 4.21 -7.58 14.61
C TRP A 116 5.18 -6.41 14.76
N ILE A 117 4.81 -5.26 14.22
CA ILE A 117 5.51 -4.00 14.49
C ILE A 117 4.53 -2.97 15.07
N LYS A 118 5.01 -2.07 15.92
CA LYS A 118 4.29 -0.86 16.34
C LYS A 118 4.98 0.35 15.76
N VAL A 119 4.20 1.28 15.20
CA VAL A 119 4.71 2.51 14.59
C VAL A 119 4.23 3.71 15.38
N GLU A 120 5.18 4.55 15.80
CA GLU A 120 4.91 5.76 16.57
C GLU A 120 5.72 6.94 16.01
N ALA A 121 5.23 8.17 16.21
CA ALA A 121 5.99 9.37 15.89
C ALA A 121 5.79 10.49 16.92
N GLN A 122 6.80 11.36 17.01
CA GLN A 122 6.72 12.65 17.66
C GLN A 122 6.96 13.73 16.61
N VAL A 123 6.29 14.86 16.77
CA VAL A 123 6.51 16.04 15.93
C VAL A 123 6.95 17.22 16.79
N ALA A 124 7.70 18.16 16.21
CA ALA A 124 8.23 19.31 16.91
C ALA A 124 7.70 20.63 16.34
N ALA A 125 7.13 21.47 17.21
CA ALA A 125 6.79 22.86 16.92
C ALA A 125 7.73 23.78 17.72
N GLY A 126 8.62 24.48 17.02
CA GLY A 126 9.74 25.18 17.67
C GLY A 126 10.69 24.19 18.36
N GLU A 127 10.97 24.41 19.65
CA GLU A 127 11.83 23.54 20.46
C GLU A 127 11.05 22.44 21.21
N GLN A 128 9.71 22.48 21.15
CA GLN A 128 8.86 21.55 21.90
C GLN A 128 8.52 20.33 21.05
N TRP A 129 8.78 19.15 21.60
CA TRP A 129 8.35 17.87 21.04
C TRP A 129 7.02 17.44 21.64
N SER A 130 6.16 16.88 20.81
CA SER A 130 4.92 16.23 21.24
C SER A 130 5.20 14.96 22.06
N GLU A 131 4.18 14.40 22.70
CA GLU A 131 4.21 13.00 23.12
C GLU A 131 4.26 12.06 21.89
N TRP A 132 4.57 10.78 22.11
CA TRP A 132 4.54 9.77 21.06
C TRP A 132 3.09 9.44 20.70
N PHE A 133 2.73 9.67 19.44
CA PHE A 133 1.47 9.22 18.86
C PHE A 133 1.69 7.92 18.09
N SER A 134 0.73 7.02 18.15
CA SER A 134 0.80 5.67 17.62
C SER A 134 -0.14 5.49 16.43
N TRP A 135 0.41 5.00 15.32
CA TRP A 135 -0.35 4.47 14.18
C TRP A 135 -0.85 3.04 14.41
N GLY A 136 -0.44 2.43 15.52
CA GLY A 136 -0.92 1.13 15.98
C GLY A 136 0.12 0.03 15.89
N GLU A 137 -0.34 -1.18 16.22
CA GLU A 137 0.36 -2.43 15.96
C GLU A 137 -0.10 -2.97 14.60
N TRP A 138 0.81 -3.57 13.84
CA TRP A 138 0.54 -4.07 12.51
C TRP A 138 1.21 -5.42 12.26
N SER A 139 0.43 -6.36 11.73
CA SER A 139 0.83 -7.69 11.29
C SER A 139 -0.11 -8.17 10.19
N THR A 140 0.39 -8.98 9.24
CA THR A 140 -0.47 -9.67 8.27
C THR A 140 -1.03 -11.00 8.80
N THR A 141 -0.61 -11.41 10.01
CA THR A 141 -0.88 -12.75 10.55
C THR A 141 -1.48 -12.75 11.96
N THR A 142 -1.73 -11.57 12.53
CA THR A 142 -2.29 -11.39 13.88
C THR A 142 -3.31 -10.26 13.86
N ASP A 143 -4.36 -10.35 14.68
CA ASP A 143 -5.41 -9.32 14.81
C ASP A 143 -4.89 -8.06 15.55
N THR A 144 -4.04 -7.29 14.88
CA THR A 144 -3.49 -6.01 15.34
C THR A 144 -4.30 -4.82 14.83
N GLY A 145 -4.08 -3.60 15.34
CA GLY A 145 -4.86 -2.45 14.90
C GLY A 145 -4.31 -1.11 15.35
N SER A 146 -4.97 -0.04 14.89
CA SER A 146 -4.71 1.33 15.35
C SER A 146 -4.92 1.48 16.85
N PHE A 147 -4.27 2.48 17.44
CA PHE A 147 -4.30 2.67 18.88
C PHE A 147 -5.40 3.67 19.28
N LEU A 148 -6.50 3.15 19.84
CA LEU A 148 -7.61 3.99 20.31
C LEU A 148 -7.27 4.88 21.53
N GLY A 149 -6.13 4.62 22.19
CA GLY A 149 -5.69 5.32 23.40
C GLY A 149 -4.69 6.45 23.17
N ASN A 150 -4.57 6.96 21.94
CA ASN A 150 -3.59 8.01 21.62
C ASN A 150 -3.72 9.22 22.57
N PRO A 151 -2.61 9.91 22.90
CA PRO A 151 -2.63 11.01 23.86
C PRO A 151 -3.65 12.09 23.46
N LYS A 152 -4.67 12.30 24.29
CA LYS A 152 -5.56 13.45 24.14
C LYS A 152 -4.93 14.62 24.87
N ASN A 153 -4.24 15.49 24.14
CA ASN A 153 -3.60 16.66 24.72
C ASN A 153 -3.89 17.94 23.92
N SER A 154 -3.37 19.07 24.39
CA SER A 154 -3.57 20.38 23.77
C SER A 154 -2.77 20.59 22.48
N PHE A 155 -1.83 19.69 22.16
CA PHE A 155 -0.86 19.89 21.09
C PHE A 155 -1.33 19.32 19.74
N ALA A 156 -1.72 18.05 19.72
CA ALA A 156 -2.16 17.36 18.51
C ALA A 156 -3.32 16.41 18.81
N ASP A 157 -3.99 15.98 17.75
CA ASP A 157 -4.98 14.91 17.74
C ASP A 157 -4.52 13.80 16.79
N MET A 158 -5.00 12.59 17.05
CA MET A 158 -4.77 11.44 16.18
C MET A 158 -6.10 10.80 15.85
N ASP A 159 -6.45 10.76 14.57
CA ASP A 159 -7.62 10.08 14.05
C ASP A 159 -7.18 8.88 13.23
N ILE A 160 -7.16 7.70 13.87
CA ILE A 160 -6.75 6.38 13.33
C ILE A 160 -5.33 6.35 12.76
N ASP A 161 -5.11 7.00 11.61
CA ASP A 161 -3.89 7.03 10.83
C ASP A 161 -3.44 8.46 10.44
N THR A 162 -4.12 9.50 10.93
CA THR A 162 -3.81 10.90 10.62
C THR A 162 -3.57 11.69 11.90
N LEU A 163 -2.36 12.25 12.02
CA LEU A 163 -2.01 13.19 13.09
C LEU A 163 -2.28 14.61 12.62
N THR A 164 -3.06 15.36 13.39
CA THR A 164 -3.38 16.76 13.11
C THR A 164 -2.99 17.65 14.29
N LEU A 165 -2.24 18.72 14.04
CA LEU A 165 -1.92 19.72 15.05
C LEU A 165 -3.15 20.59 15.36
N LYS A 166 -3.40 20.84 16.65
CA LYS A 166 -4.53 21.68 17.09
C LYS A 166 -4.25 23.17 16.89
N SER A 167 -2.98 23.56 16.85
CA SER A 167 -2.54 24.93 16.59
C SER A 167 -1.10 24.96 16.11
N GLY A 168 -0.74 26.01 15.35
CA GLY A 168 0.62 26.21 14.84
C GLY A 168 1.02 25.19 13.77
N LYS A 169 2.32 25.08 13.53
CA LYS A 169 2.93 24.16 12.56
C LYS A 169 4.12 23.45 13.19
N ALA A 170 4.27 22.17 12.91
CA ALA A 170 5.49 21.42 13.20
C ALA A 170 6.48 21.57 12.04
N THR A 171 7.76 21.38 12.32
CA THR A 171 8.86 21.49 11.32
C THR A 171 9.83 20.31 11.39
N ALA A 172 9.59 19.39 12.32
CA ALA A 172 10.39 18.20 12.46
C ALA A 172 9.55 17.04 12.96
N VAL A 173 10.01 15.84 12.65
CA VAL A 173 9.42 14.57 13.08
C VAL A 173 10.55 13.61 13.44
N ARG A 174 10.28 12.70 14.36
CA ARG A 174 11.05 11.47 14.51
C ARG A 174 10.07 10.33 14.74
N TYR A 175 10.33 9.19 14.12
CA TYR A 175 9.51 8.00 14.31
C TYR A 175 10.23 6.94 15.13
N ARG A 176 9.46 6.02 15.67
CA ARG A 176 9.93 4.88 16.43
C ARG A 176 9.19 3.63 15.98
N LEU A 177 9.94 2.55 15.82
CA LEU A 177 9.44 1.23 15.50
C LEU A 177 9.70 0.33 16.69
N THR A 178 8.65 -0.31 17.21
CA THR A 178 8.82 -1.47 18.12
C THR A 178 8.60 -2.72 17.31
N LEU A 179 9.57 -3.62 17.29
CA LEU A 179 9.46 -4.93 16.64
C LEU A 179 9.24 -5.97 17.73
N HIS A 180 8.39 -6.96 17.47
CA HIS A 180 8.11 -8.06 18.38
C HIS A 180 8.08 -9.40 17.65
N SER A 181 8.52 -10.45 18.35
CA SER A 181 8.40 -11.83 17.92
C SER A 181 8.13 -12.78 19.09
N ASP A 182 7.12 -13.64 18.90
CA ASP A 182 6.80 -14.79 19.74
C ASP A 182 7.70 -16.00 19.47
N ASN A 183 8.56 -15.93 18.44
CA ASN A 183 9.49 -16.98 18.08
C ASN A 183 10.89 -16.39 17.89
N PRO A 184 11.88 -16.75 18.71
CA PRO A 184 13.23 -16.20 18.59
C PRO A 184 13.90 -16.44 17.22
N GLN A 185 13.44 -17.42 16.45
CA GLN A 185 13.99 -17.70 15.11
C GLN A 185 13.36 -16.86 13.99
N LEU A 186 12.32 -16.08 14.31
CA LEU A 186 11.62 -15.21 13.36
C LEU A 186 11.79 -13.75 13.78
N THR A 187 11.93 -12.88 12.80
CA THR A 187 11.92 -11.42 13.00
C THR A 187 10.95 -10.79 12.02
N PRO A 188 10.14 -9.81 12.44
CA PRO A 188 9.59 -8.86 11.48
C PRO A 188 10.75 -8.05 10.88
N ALA A 189 10.59 -7.58 9.65
CA ALA A 189 11.59 -6.75 8.99
C ALA A 189 10.92 -5.56 8.30
N VAL A 190 11.40 -4.35 8.58
CA VAL A 190 10.89 -3.09 8.01
C VAL A 190 11.89 -2.56 7.00
N ARG A 191 11.49 -2.42 5.74
CA ARG A 191 12.37 -1.98 4.64
C ARG A 191 12.14 -0.54 4.18
N LEU A 192 11.01 0.04 4.58
CA LEU A 192 10.65 1.41 4.20
C LEU A 192 9.79 2.02 5.30
N VAL A 193 10.07 3.27 5.65
CA VAL A 193 9.17 4.14 6.40
C VAL A 193 9.02 5.44 5.62
N ALA A 194 7.79 5.83 5.34
CA ALA A 194 7.46 7.10 4.71
C ALA A 194 6.73 7.99 5.71
N VAL A 195 7.21 9.21 5.87
CA VAL A 195 6.52 10.27 6.60
C VAL A 195 6.02 11.30 5.59
N THR A 196 4.72 11.48 5.56
CA THR A 196 4.03 12.38 4.64
C THR A 196 3.31 13.45 5.43
N ALA A 197 3.61 14.70 5.14
CA ALA A 197 3.08 15.84 5.88
C ALA A 197 2.71 17.00 4.95
N ARG A 198 1.71 17.80 5.34
CA ARG A 198 1.29 19.00 4.61
C ARG A 198 0.85 20.13 5.53
N ASP A 199 0.84 21.34 4.97
CA ASP A 199 0.02 22.42 5.49
C ASP A 199 -1.40 22.30 4.90
N SER A 200 -2.36 21.91 5.74
CA SER A 200 -3.77 21.71 5.35
C SER A 200 -4.45 22.98 4.82
N GLN A 201 -3.91 24.17 5.12
CA GLN A 201 -4.42 25.46 4.64
C GLN A 201 -3.79 25.88 3.32
N GLN A 202 -2.63 25.32 2.97
CA GLN A 202 -1.97 25.58 1.70
C GLN A 202 -2.63 24.74 0.61
N ARG A 203 -3.38 25.40 -0.28
CA ARG A 203 -3.92 24.77 -1.49
C ARG A 203 -2.99 25.08 -2.65
N GLU A 204 -2.18 24.11 -3.04
CA GLU A 204 -1.42 24.17 -4.29
C GLU A 204 -2.22 23.52 -5.41
N ASN A 205 -2.79 24.33 -6.29
CA ASN A 205 -3.36 23.84 -7.54
C ASN A 205 -2.43 24.29 -8.67
N SER A 206 -1.41 23.48 -8.96
CA SER A 206 -0.56 23.72 -10.11
C SER A 206 -1.26 23.20 -11.37
N PRO A 207 -1.47 24.05 -12.39
CA PRO A 207 -2.05 23.59 -13.65
C PRO A 207 -1.13 22.53 -14.26
N SER A 208 -1.74 21.53 -14.89
CA SER A 208 -0.96 20.47 -15.53
C SER A 208 -0.08 21.02 -16.63
N SER A 209 1.18 20.57 -16.66
CA SER A 209 2.20 21.08 -17.57
C SER A 209 2.20 20.40 -18.94
N PHE A 210 1.53 19.26 -19.07
CA PHE A 210 1.48 18.46 -20.30
C PHE A 210 0.14 17.78 -20.50
N ARG A 211 -0.18 17.40 -21.74
CA ARG A 211 -1.38 16.61 -22.06
C ARG A 211 -1.03 15.12 -22.00
N LEU A 212 -1.90 14.33 -21.37
CA LEU A 212 -1.79 12.87 -21.32
C LEU A 212 -3.04 12.22 -21.89
N ASP A 213 -2.85 11.28 -22.82
CA ASP A 213 -3.91 10.39 -23.32
C ASP A 213 -3.42 8.96 -23.12
N LYS A 214 -3.85 8.35 -22.01
CA LYS A 214 -3.38 7.04 -21.59
C LYS A 214 -4.42 6.38 -20.71
N ASN A 215 -4.67 5.10 -20.96
CA ASN A 215 -5.56 4.27 -20.16
C ASN A 215 -4.83 2.97 -19.79
N LEU A 216 -4.45 2.84 -18.52
CA LEU A 216 -3.85 1.62 -17.99
C LEU A 216 -4.91 0.53 -17.87
N ALA A 217 -4.56 -0.72 -18.19
CA ALA A 217 -5.45 -1.87 -18.13
C ALA A 217 -5.65 -2.38 -16.69
N VAL A 218 -6.03 -1.49 -15.77
CA VAL A 218 -6.31 -1.84 -14.37
C VAL A 218 -7.60 -2.65 -14.29
N PRO A 219 -7.58 -3.86 -13.69
CA PRO A 219 -8.77 -4.68 -13.45
C PRO A 219 -9.89 -3.91 -12.74
N MET A 220 -11.15 -4.28 -13.02
CA MET A 220 -12.32 -3.56 -12.51
C MET A 220 -13.11 -4.43 -11.52
N TYR A 221 -13.13 -4.02 -10.25
CA TYR A 221 -13.93 -4.66 -9.20
C TYR A 221 -14.96 -3.69 -8.62
N SER A 222 -16.20 -4.15 -8.52
CA SER A 222 -17.27 -3.46 -7.79
C SER A 222 -17.33 -4.03 -6.38
N GLN A 223 -17.26 -3.16 -5.35
CA GLN A 223 -17.43 -3.57 -3.96
C GLN A 223 -18.85 -4.09 -3.69
N GLY A 224 -19.86 -3.57 -4.42
CA GLY A 224 -21.25 -4.00 -4.28
C GLY A 224 -21.50 -5.45 -4.72
N LEU A 225 -20.60 -6.02 -5.53
CA LEU A 225 -20.63 -7.42 -5.96
C LEU A 225 -19.70 -8.32 -5.11
N ARG A 226 -19.30 -7.88 -3.91
CA ARG A 226 -18.42 -8.63 -2.99
C ARG A 226 -19.23 -9.25 -1.85
N ASP A 227 -18.55 -9.90 -0.91
CA ASP A 227 -19.17 -10.44 0.30
C ASP A 227 -20.10 -9.41 0.97
N PRO A 228 -21.43 -9.63 0.99
CA PRO A 228 -22.40 -8.65 1.48
C PRO A 228 -22.20 -8.21 2.94
N ARG A 229 -21.44 -8.98 3.72
CA ARG A 229 -21.14 -8.67 5.13
C ARG A 229 -20.12 -7.54 5.28
N ILE A 230 -19.29 -7.31 4.26
CA ILE A 230 -18.23 -6.29 4.28
C ILE A 230 -18.31 -5.32 3.09
N SER A 231 -19.09 -5.64 2.05
CA SER A 231 -19.18 -4.89 0.78
C SER A 231 -19.41 -3.38 0.93
N SER A 232 -20.14 -2.94 1.96
CA SER A 232 -20.42 -1.53 2.21
C SER A 232 -19.24 -0.74 2.78
N ARG A 233 -18.13 -1.39 3.15
CA ARG A 233 -17.00 -0.78 3.91
C ARG A 233 -15.62 -1.02 3.29
N ILE A 234 -15.54 -1.66 2.12
CA ILE A 234 -14.27 -2.16 1.54
C ILE A 234 -13.82 -1.41 0.27
N CYS A 235 -14.23 -0.15 0.08
CA CYS A 235 -13.79 0.64 -1.07
C CYS A 235 -12.25 0.72 -1.17
N SER A 236 -11.58 0.92 -0.04
CA SER A 236 -10.11 1.00 0.04
C SER A 236 -9.42 -0.30 -0.39
N PRO A 237 -9.64 -1.46 0.26
CA PRO A 237 -9.01 -2.70 -0.19
C PRO A 237 -9.50 -3.20 -1.55
N THR A 238 -10.71 -2.86 -2.00
CA THR A 238 -11.14 -3.19 -3.37
C THR A 238 -10.32 -2.41 -4.40
N SER A 239 -10.09 -1.12 -4.15
CA SER A 239 -9.22 -0.28 -4.96
C SER A 239 -7.76 -0.73 -4.90
N LEU A 240 -7.27 -1.14 -3.73
CA LEU A 240 -5.96 -1.74 -3.59
C LEU A 240 -5.84 -3.04 -4.41
N ASN A 241 -6.82 -3.93 -4.31
CA ASN A 241 -6.82 -5.21 -5.04
C ASN A 241 -6.75 -5.01 -6.56
N MET A 242 -7.44 -4.00 -7.10
CA MET A 242 -7.34 -3.63 -8.53
C MET A 242 -5.90 -3.29 -8.93
N VAL A 243 -5.16 -2.56 -8.09
CA VAL A 243 -3.75 -2.21 -8.34
C VAL A 243 -2.80 -3.38 -8.09
N LEU A 244 -3.06 -4.21 -7.07
CA LEU A 244 -2.30 -5.44 -6.82
C LEU A 244 -2.37 -6.38 -8.03
N GLU A 245 -3.58 -6.61 -8.57
CA GLU A 245 -3.78 -7.46 -9.74
C GLU A 245 -3.17 -6.85 -11.01
N TYR A 246 -3.19 -5.52 -11.17
CA TYR A 246 -2.47 -4.83 -12.24
C TYR A 246 -0.96 -5.16 -12.21
N TYR A 247 -0.38 -5.33 -11.03
CA TYR A 247 1.01 -5.74 -10.84
C TYR A 247 1.21 -7.27 -10.81
N GLY A 248 0.18 -8.08 -11.09
CA GLY A 248 0.27 -9.54 -11.15
C GLY A 248 0.07 -10.28 -9.83
N PHE A 249 -0.38 -9.59 -8.77
CA PHE A 249 -0.75 -10.22 -7.50
C PHE A 249 -2.24 -10.58 -7.51
N TYR A 250 -2.54 -11.85 -7.82
CA TYR A 250 -3.91 -12.33 -8.07
C TYR A 250 -4.64 -12.78 -6.79
N GLN A 251 -5.07 -11.82 -5.98
CA GLN A 251 -5.91 -12.03 -4.79
C GLN A 251 -7.38 -11.65 -5.04
N THR A 252 -8.31 -12.22 -4.27
CA THR A 252 -9.68 -11.73 -4.24
C THR A 252 -9.76 -10.44 -3.41
N PRO A 253 -10.73 -9.54 -3.68
CA PRO A 253 -10.95 -8.36 -2.85
C PRO A 253 -11.17 -8.66 -1.37
N GLU A 254 -11.72 -9.83 -1.02
CA GLU A 254 -11.88 -10.28 0.36
C GLU A 254 -10.55 -10.68 1.01
N GLU A 255 -9.64 -11.35 0.28
CA GLU A 255 -8.28 -11.63 0.79
C GLU A 255 -7.56 -10.33 1.12
N THR A 256 -7.62 -9.35 0.21
CA THR A 256 -7.05 -8.02 0.44
C THR A 256 -7.75 -7.29 1.59
N ALA A 257 -9.09 -7.32 1.67
CA ALA A 257 -9.85 -6.69 2.75
C ALA A 257 -9.45 -7.23 4.12
N TRP A 258 -9.45 -8.55 4.30
CA TRP A 258 -9.07 -9.14 5.58
C TRP A 258 -7.57 -9.02 5.91
N GLY A 259 -6.74 -8.83 4.88
CA GLY A 259 -5.31 -8.54 5.03
C GLY A 259 -5.00 -7.11 5.51
N VAL A 260 -5.87 -6.14 5.22
CA VAL A 260 -5.69 -4.73 5.64
C VAL A 260 -6.50 -4.34 6.88
N MET A 261 -7.34 -5.25 7.39
CA MET A 261 -8.30 -4.96 8.46
C MET A 261 -7.61 -4.37 9.70
N ASP A 262 -8.09 -3.21 10.14
CA ASP A 262 -7.76 -2.64 11.42
C ASP A 262 -8.70 -3.23 12.49
N TYR A 263 -8.22 -4.21 13.23
CA TYR A 263 -9.03 -4.95 14.21
C TYR A 263 -9.40 -4.15 15.45
N LYS A 264 -8.67 -3.07 15.74
CA LYS A 264 -8.94 -2.21 16.90
C LYS A 264 -9.86 -1.06 16.52
N GLY A 265 -9.64 -0.46 15.37
CA GLY A 265 -10.54 0.57 14.83
C GLY A 265 -11.82 0.02 14.19
N ASP A 266 -11.92 -1.30 13.99
CA ASP A 266 -12.96 -1.96 13.21
C ASP A 266 -13.15 -1.29 11.84
N LEU A 267 -12.10 -1.17 11.03
CA LEU A 267 -12.24 -0.59 9.68
C LEU A 267 -11.29 -1.19 8.66
N PHE A 268 -11.70 -1.15 7.39
CA PHE A 268 -10.86 -1.53 6.24
C PHE A 268 -10.15 -0.34 5.58
N GLY A 269 -10.55 0.88 5.95
CA GLY A 269 -10.14 2.13 5.30
C GLY A 269 -8.90 2.80 5.88
N ASN A 270 -8.13 2.14 6.74
CA ASN A 270 -6.88 2.69 7.29
C ASN A 270 -5.82 2.74 6.16
N TRP A 271 -5.43 3.95 5.76
CA TRP A 271 -4.56 4.23 4.62
C TRP A 271 -3.16 3.64 4.82
N SER A 272 -2.65 3.74 6.05
CA SER A 272 -1.34 3.20 6.42
C SER A 272 -1.32 1.67 6.36
N PHE A 273 -2.42 1.02 6.76
CA PHE A 273 -2.52 -0.44 6.74
C PHE A 273 -2.69 -0.98 5.31
N ASN A 274 -3.44 -0.29 4.45
CA ASN A 274 -3.58 -0.65 3.04
C ASN A 274 -2.22 -0.58 2.32
N THR A 275 -1.48 0.51 2.52
CA THR A 275 -0.14 0.66 1.94
C THR A 275 0.85 -0.34 2.56
N ALA A 276 0.80 -0.60 3.87
CA ALA A 276 1.63 -1.62 4.50
C ALA A 276 1.37 -3.04 3.99
N TYR A 277 0.11 -3.39 3.70
CA TYR A 277 -0.24 -4.68 3.12
C TYR A 277 0.38 -4.87 1.74
N ALA A 278 0.28 -3.89 0.84
CA ALA A 278 1.02 -3.93 -0.44
C ALA A 278 2.54 -4.03 -0.22
N GLY A 279 3.06 -3.30 0.78
CA GLY A 279 4.45 -3.36 1.21
C GLY A 279 4.92 -4.75 1.61
N SER A 280 4.04 -5.52 2.27
CA SER A 280 4.26 -6.89 2.72
C SER A 280 4.36 -7.90 1.59
N LEU A 281 3.72 -7.60 0.46
CA LEU A 281 3.80 -8.37 -0.79
C LEU A 281 5.07 -8.03 -1.59
N GLY A 282 5.87 -7.09 -1.09
CA GLY A 282 7.14 -6.68 -1.68
C GLY A 282 7.04 -5.58 -2.74
N LEU A 283 5.87 -4.93 -2.88
CA LEU A 283 5.68 -3.70 -3.67
C LEU A 283 6.14 -2.48 -2.88
N THR A 284 6.73 -1.47 -3.51
CA THR A 284 7.01 -0.21 -2.80
C THR A 284 5.73 0.61 -2.69
N SER A 285 5.27 0.89 -1.48
CA SER A 285 4.00 1.57 -1.26
C SER A 285 4.01 2.55 -0.09
N TYR A 286 3.30 3.65 -0.22
CA TYR A 286 3.18 4.66 0.83
C TYR A 286 1.97 5.56 0.60
N VAL A 287 1.50 6.20 1.66
CA VAL A 287 0.53 7.29 1.57
C VAL A 287 1.27 8.54 1.14
N ALA A 288 0.71 9.32 0.21
CA ALA A 288 1.26 10.60 -0.21
C ALA A 288 0.16 11.69 -0.17
N PHE A 289 0.58 12.92 0.14
CA PHE A 289 -0.21 14.11 -0.12
C PHE A 289 0.34 14.73 -1.40
N TYR A 290 -0.41 14.60 -2.49
CA TYR A 290 -0.06 15.22 -3.76
C TYR A 290 -0.65 16.62 -3.85
N ASN A 291 -0.09 17.45 -4.73
CA ASN A 291 -0.55 18.83 -4.89
C ASN A 291 -1.69 18.89 -5.90
N SER A 292 -1.51 18.31 -7.09
CA SER A 292 -2.51 18.36 -8.15
C SER A 292 -2.54 17.11 -9.03
N LEU A 293 -3.49 17.04 -9.96
CA LEU A 293 -3.53 15.99 -10.98
C LEU A 293 -2.25 15.91 -11.84
N GLU A 294 -1.38 16.92 -11.83
CA GLU A 294 -0.07 16.84 -12.46
C GLU A 294 0.79 15.71 -11.87
N ASP A 295 0.83 15.57 -10.54
CA ASP A 295 1.57 14.51 -9.86
C ASP A 295 1.05 13.12 -10.30
N VAL A 296 -0.27 12.99 -10.38
CA VAL A 296 -0.94 11.76 -10.84
C VAL A 296 -0.64 11.47 -12.32
N LYS A 297 -0.60 12.50 -13.17
CA LYS A 297 -0.28 12.33 -14.61
C LYS A 297 1.15 11.82 -14.79
N GLN A 298 2.10 12.25 -13.96
CA GLN A 298 3.47 11.72 -14.01
C GLN A 298 3.52 10.22 -13.67
N GLU A 299 2.76 9.78 -12.66
CA GLU A 299 2.61 8.36 -12.32
C GLU A 299 2.00 7.56 -13.48
N ILE A 300 0.87 8.03 -14.02
CA ILE A 300 0.19 7.35 -15.14
C ILE A 300 1.08 7.32 -16.38
N ALA A 301 1.81 8.39 -16.70
CA ALA A 301 2.75 8.44 -17.82
C ALA A 301 3.81 7.33 -17.71
N ARG A 302 4.28 7.04 -16.49
CA ARG A 302 5.22 5.95 -16.18
C ARG A 302 4.58 4.56 -16.12
N GLY A 303 3.25 4.48 -16.12
CA GLY A 303 2.51 3.21 -16.09
C GLY A 303 2.05 2.81 -14.70
N TYR A 304 2.04 3.73 -13.74
CA TYR A 304 1.65 3.44 -12.36
C TYR A 304 0.24 4.01 -12.09
N PRO A 305 -0.78 3.16 -11.84
CA PRO A 305 -2.08 3.63 -11.38
C PRO A 305 -1.97 4.22 -9.97
N VAL A 306 -2.82 5.19 -9.66
CA VAL A 306 -2.82 5.89 -8.37
C VAL A 306 -4.16 5.65 -7.69
N ILE A 307 -4.13 5.25 -6.42
CA ILE A 307 -5.33 5.13 -5.59
C ILE A 307 -5.57 6.47 -4.92
N ALA A 308 -6.79 7.00 -4.97
CA ALA A 308 -7.11 8.35 -4.51
C ALA A 308 -8.29 8.35 -3.52
N SER A 309 -8.21 9.21 -2.50
CA SER A 309 -9.31 9.44 -1.56
C SER A 309 -10.14 10.66 -1.95
N VAL A 310 -11.43 10.47 -2.19
CA VAL A 310 -12.36 11.49 -2.67
C VAL A 310 -13.53 11.68 -1.72
N ARG A 311 -14.15 12.85 -1.79
CA ARG A 311 -15.45 13.16 -1.19
C ARG A 311 -16.26 13.97 -2.19
N TYR A 312 -17.53 13.64 -2.38
CA TYR A 312 -18.33 14.29 -3.40
C TYR A 312 -19.83 14.13 -3.16
N ARG A 313 -20.58 14.90 -3.94
CA ARG A 313 -21.96 14.61 -4.32
C ARG A 313 -22.04 14.53 -5.84
N ASN A 314 -22.92 13.69 -6.36
CA ASN A 314 -22.95 13.45 -7.81
C ASN A 314 -23.75 14.49 -8.60
N SER A 315 -24.47 15.38 -7.92
CA SER A 315 -25.26 16.43 -8.56
C SER A 315 -25.52 17.62 -7.62
N VAL A 316 -25.94 18.73 -8.22
CA VAL A 316 -26.39 19.93 -7.49
C VAL A 316 -27.64 19.69 -6.63
N THR A 317 -28.47 18.69 -6.97
CA THR A 317 -29.74 18.42 -6.31
C THR A 317 -29.59 17.61 -5.02
N VAL A 318 -28.43 16.97 -4.82
CA VAL A 318 -28.11 16.30 -3.56
C VAL A 318 -27.76 17.34 -2.49
N ALA A 319 -28.56 17.40 -1.43
CA ALA A 319 -28.46 18.35 -0.32
C ALA A 319 -27.29 18.02 0.64
N LYS A 320 -26.06 18.07 0.13
CA LYS A 320 -24.81 17.90 0.88
C LYS A 320 -23.80 18.97 0.47
N THR A 321 -22.92 19.33 1.40
CA THR A 321 -21.86 20.33 1.19
C THR A 321 -20.56 19.64 0.80
N TYR A 322 -20.59 18.91 -0.32
CA TYR A 322 -19.41 18.29 -0.93
C TYR A 322 -19.23 18.81 -2.36
N PRO A 323 -17.99 18.75 -2.90
CA PRO A 323 -17.72 19.03 -4.31
C PRO A 323 -18.61 18.20 -5.23
N ILE A 324 -18.94 18.76 -6.40
CA ILE A 324 -19.73 18.04 -7.41
C ILE A 324 -18.77 17.16 -8.22
N LEU A 325 -19.12 15.89 -8.33
CA LEU A 325 -18.46 14.95 -9.23
C LEU A 325 -19.54 14.28 -10.08
N THR A 326 -19.79 14.84 -11.26
CA THR A 326 -20.84 14.35 -12.16
C THR A 326 -20.51 12.92 -12.60
N ASN A 327 -21.53 12.12 -12.94
CA ASN A 327 -21.37 10.71 -13.37
C ASN A 327 -20.93 9.72 -12.26
N ALA A 328 -20.77 10.17 -11.01
CA ALA A 328 -20.41 9.29 -9.91
C ALA A 328 -21.51 8.26 -9.60
N PRO A 329 -21.14 7.00 -9.26
CA PRO A 329 -22.09 5.87 -9.18
C PRO A 329 -23.06 5.93 -7.98
N ILE A 330 -22.77 6.77 -6.98
CA ILE A 330 -23.57 6.95 -5.77
C ILE A 330 -23.86 8.44 -5.56
N SER A 331 -24.94 8.76 -4.84
CA SER A 331 -25.42 10.14 -4.71
C SER A 331 -24.45 11.07 -3.97
N TYR A 332 -23.79 10.58 -2.92
CA TYR A 332 -22.74 11.30 -2.22
C TYR A 332 -21.89 10.37 -1.35
N THR A 333 -20.73 10.87 -0.93
CA THR A 333 -19.88 10.25 0.09
C THR A 333 -19.05 11.31 0.82
N ALA A 334 -18.84 11.11 2.12
CA ALA A 334 -17.93 11.92 2.94
C ALA A 334 -16.46 11.49 2.79
N GLY A 335 -16.22 10.29 2.27
CA GLY A 335 -14.91 9.69 2.07
C GLY A 335 -15.05 8.38 1.30
N HIS A 336 -14.30 8.23 0.21
CA HIS A 336 -14.35 7.07 -0.68
C HIS A 336 -13.01 6.89 -1.38
N ILE A 337 -12.62 5.65 -1.66
CA ILE A 337 -11.34 5.35 -2.29
C ILE A 337 -11.57 4.79 -3.70
N VAL A 338 -10.92 5.40 -4.69
CA VAL A 338 -11.04 5.06 -6.12
C VAL A 338 -9.66 4.86 -6.75
N VAL A 339 -9.58 4.28 -7.95
CA VAL A 339 -8.31 4.11 -8.68
C VAL A 339 -8.29 4.96 -9.93
N ILE A 340 -7.37 5.91 -10.01
CA ILE A 340 -7.06 6.65 -11.23
C ILE A 340 -6.19 5.75 -12.11
N ARG A 341 -6.65 5.52 -13.34
CA ARG A 341 -5.99 4.63 -14.32
C ARG A 341 -5.62 5.33 -15.60
N GLY A 342 -5.96 6.60 -15.76
CA GLY A 342 -5.76 7.26 -17.03
C GLY A 342 -6.32 8.66 -17.14
N PHE A 343 -6.02 9.27 -18.27
CA PHE A 343 -6.52 10.56 -18.70
C PHE A 343 -6.83 10.50 -20.19
N PHE A 344 -7.81 11.27 -20.64
CA PHE A 344 -8.08 11.50 -22.05
C PHE A 344 -8.70 12.88 -22.25
N TYR A 345 -8.76 13.33 -23.50
CA TYR A 345 -9.39 14.60 -23.85
C TYR A 345 -10.57 14.38 -24.78
N LYS A 346 -11.66 15.11 -24.52
CA LYS A 346 -12.86 15.10 -25.34
C LYS A 346 -13.46 16.49 -25.35
N ASP A 347 -13.81 16.98 -26.54
CA ASP A 347 -14.47 18.27 -26.75
C ASP A 347 -13.74 19.45 -26.09
N GLY A 348 -12.40 19.43 -26.12
CA GLY A 348 -11.55 20.46 -25.52
C GLY A 348 -11.41 20.39 -24.00
N LYS A 349 -12.01 19.38 -23.35
CA LYS A 349 -11.93 19.17 -21.90
C LYS A 349 -11.09 17.93 -21.57
N GLU A 350 -10.38 17.99 -20.44
CA GLU A 350 -9.65 16.86 -19.89
C GLU A 350 -10.55 16.04 -18.97
N TYR A 351 -10.43 14.72 -19.07
CA TYR A 351 -11.15 13.76 -18.25
C TYR A 351 -10.16 12.82 -17.55
N VAL A 352 -10.48 12.47 -16.31
CA VAL A 352 -9.80 11.44 -15.52
C VAL A 352 -10.56 10.12 -15.71
N LEU A 353 -9.84 9.06 -16.07
CA LEU A 353 -10.35 7.70 -16.10
C LEU A 353 -10.16 7.06 -14.73
N VAL A 354 -11.27 6.66 -14.11
CA VAL A 354 -11.28 6.15 -12.74
C VAL A 354 -12.01 4.81 -12.69
N ASN A 355 -11.43 3.80 -12.03
CA ASN A 355 -12.19 2.65 -11.56
C ASN A 355 -12.78 3.00 -10.18
N ASP A 356 -14.09 3.19 -10.12
CA ASP A 356 -14.84 3.51 -8.91
C ASP A 356 -15.54 2.25 -8.36
N PRO A 357 -15.08 1.70 -7.22
CA PRO A 357 -15.61 0.44 -6.72
C PRO A 357 -17.05 0.56 -6.21
N ALA A 358 -17.60 1.76 -5.98
CA ALA A 358 -18.98 1.92 -5.50
C ALA A 358 -20.05 1.63 -6.56
N ALA A 359 -19.65 1.43 -7.82
CA ALA A 359 -20.56 1.01 -8.87
C ALA A 359 -21.31 -0.27 -8.51
N GLY A 360 -22.60 -0.36 -8.85
CA GLY A 360 -23.43 -1.54 -8.53
C GLY A 360 -23.14 -2.79 -9.37
N ASN A 361 -22.30 -2.68 -10.40
CA ASN A 361 -21.89 -3.80 -11.26
C ASN A 361 -20.53 -3.53 -11.92
N ARG A 362 -19.93 -4.56 -12.52
CA ARG A 362 -18.59 -4.49 -13.15
C ARG A 362 -18.52 -3.47 -14.32
N PRO A 363 -19.45 -3.43 -15.29
CA PRO A 363 -19.40 -2.42 -16.36
C PRO A 363 -19.46 -0.97 -15.86
N GLY A 364 -20.16 -0.72 -14.75
CA GLY A 364 -20.26 0.60 -14.14
C GLY A 364 -19.03 1.03 -13.34
N VAL A 365 -18.00 0.20 -13.20
CA VAL A 365 -16.80 0.56 -12.40
C VAL A 365 -15.97 1.62 -13.11
N LEU A 366 -15.81 1.54 -14.42
CA LEU A 366 -15.11 2.59 -15.18
C LEU A 366 -15.96 3.87 -15.20
N ARG A 367 -15.34 4.97 -14.80
CA ARG A 367 -15.91 6.31 -14.76
C ARG A 367 -15.02 7.27 -15.51
N GLU A 368 -15.68 8.18 -16.20
CA GLU A 368 -15.07 9.33 -16.86
C GLU A 368 -15.54 10.56 -16.09
N TYR A 369 -14.61 11.22 -15.43
CA TYR A 369 -14.86 12.43 -14.65
C TYR A 369 -14.17 13.62 -15.29
N LEU A 370 -14.80 14.80 -15.30
CA LEU A 370 -14.10 16.02 -15.68
C LEU A 370 -12.94 16.24 -14.71
N ALA A 371 -11.75 16.56 -15.24
CA ALA A 371 -10.55 16.73 -14.41
C ALA A 371 -10.72 17.83 -13.34
N GLU A 372 -11.38 18.92 -13.68
CA GLU A 372 -11.71 20.00 -12.74
C GLU A 372 -12.65 19.55 -11.61
N GLU A 373 -13.68 18.75 -11.91
CA GLU A 373 -14.59 18.22 -10.89
C GLU A 373 -13.88 17.23 -9.98
N PHE A 374 -13.03 16.37 -10.56
CA PHE A 374 -12.25 15.40 -9.80
C PHE A 374 -11.21 16.08 -8.90
N GLU A 375 -10.53 17.11 -9.39
CA GLU A 375 -9.52 17.87 -8.66
C GLU A 375 -10.08 18.49 -7.37
N GLU A 376 -11.34 18.97 -7.42
CA GLU A 376 -12.07 19.51 -6.27
C GLU A 376 -12.60 18.42 -5.33
N ALA A 377 -13.05 17.28 -5.88
CA ALA A 377 -13.53 16.14 -5.09
C ALA A 377 -12.41 15.39 -4.36
N TRP A 378 -11.19 15.44 -4.87
CA TRP A 378 -10.03 14.74 -4.32
C TRP A 378 -9.49 15.42 -3.06
N THR A 379 -9.29 14.62 -2.01
CA THR A 379 -8.74 15.08 -0.72
C THR A 379 -7.23 15.30 -0.74
N LYS A 380 -6.61 15.14 -1.93
CA LYS A 380 -5.16 15.15 -2.17
C LYS A 380 -4.39 13.97 -1.57
N VAL A 381 -5.07 13.06 -0.89
CA VAL A 381 -4.49 11.81 -0.40
C VAL A 381 -4.44 10.79 -1.54
N ALA A 382 -3.25 10.23 -1.74
CA ALA A 382 -2.98 9.16 -2.69
C ALA A 382 -2.32 7.97 -2.00
N TYR A 383 -2.58 6.75 -2.48
CA TYR A 383 -1.70 5.61 -2.21
C TYR A 383 -0.83 5.45 -3.44
N VAL A 384 0.47 5.62 -3.24
CA VAL A 384 1.49 5.31 -4.23
C VAL A 384 1.82 3.84 -4.06
N VAL A 385 1.73 3.07 -5.15
CA VAL A 385 2.07 1.65 -5.17
C VAL A 385 2.87 1.40 -6.45
N HIS A 386 4.13 1.03 -6.29
CA HIS A 386 5.07 0.76 -7.37
C HIS A 386 5.56 -0.69 -7.30
N PRO A 387 6.00 -1.27 -8.44
CA PRO A 387 6.81 -2.48 -8.41
C PRO A 387 7.97 -2.31 -7.43
N GLY A 388 8.19 -3.33 -6.59
CA GLY A 388 9.29 -3.36 -5.63
C GLY A 388 10.29 -4.48 -5.94
N PRO A 389 11.16 -4.84 -5.00
CA PRO A 389 12.22 -5.84 -5.22
C PRO A 389 11.68 -7.27 -5.37
N ALA A 390 10.43 -7.55 -4.93
CA ALA A 390 9.85 -8.88 -5.04
C ALA A 390 9.12 -9.07 -6.38
N GLN A 391 9.27 -10.26 -6.95
CA GLN A 391 8.44 -10.70 -8.07
C GLN A 391 7.05 -11.10 -7.56
N PRO A 392 5.98 -10.90 -8.36
CA PRO A 392 4.66 -11.39 -8.02
C PRO A 392 4.68 -12.89 -7.75
N ALA A 393 4.18 -13.29 -6.58
CA ALA A 393 4.05 -14.68 -6.20
C ALA A 393 2.57 -15.06 -6.11
N ALA A 394 2.27 -16.33 -6.37
CA ALA A 394 0.93 -16.85 -6.15
C ALA A 394 0.52 -16.66 -4.67
N PRO A 395 -0.75 -16.32 -4.39
CA PRO A 395 -1.24 -16.22 -3.02
C PRO A 395 -0.99 -17.52 -2.26
N ARG A 396 -0.55 -17.41 -1.00
CA ARG A 396 -0.32 -18.57 -0.15
C ARG A 396 -1.64 -19.14 0.36
N ARG A 397 -2.25 -20.03 -0.42
CA ARG A 397 -3.48 -20.75 -0.07
C ARG A 397 -3.17 -22.20 0.30
N ILE A 398 -3.87 -22.72 1.30
CA ILE A 398 -3.74 -24.09 1.79
C ILE A 398 -4.68 -24.98 0.95
N PRO A 399 -4.16 -25.98 0.22
CA PRO A 399 -5.01 -26.91 -0.51
C PRO A 399 -5.97 -27.63 0.44
N ALA A 400 -7.24 -27.67 0.06
CA ALA A 400 -8.31 -28.26 0.82
C ALA A 400 -9.23 -29.09 -0.09
N VAL A 401 -9.97 -30.02 0.50
CA VAL A 401 -10.85 -30.94 -0.21
C VAL A 401 -12.24 -30.88 0.40
N LEU A 402 -13.25 -30.73 -0.46
CA LEU A 402 -14.66 -30.87 -0.08
C LEU A 402 -15.05 -32.35 -0.06
N GLN A 403 -15.50 -32.81 1.10
CA GLN A 403 -16.02 -34.15 1.30
C GLN A 403 -17.53 -34.09 1.45
N ALA A 404 -18.28 -34.82 0.61
CA ALA A 404 -19.73 -34.89 0.71
C ALA A 404 -20.13 -35.48 2.07
N ALA A 405 -21.01 -34.78 2.79
CA ALA A 405 -21.47 -35.23 4.11
C ALA A 405 -22.63 -36.24 4.02
N GLY A 406 -23.14 -36.52 2.81
CA GLY A 406 -24.32 -37.37 2.60
C GLY A 406 -25.65 -36.73 3.03
N THR A 407 -25.62 -35.46 3.45
CA THR A 407 -26.80 -34.72 3.92
C THR A 407 -27.37 -33.80 2.83
N VAL A 408 -28.69 -33.65 2.85
CA VAL A 408 -29.45 -32.79 1.92
C VAL A 408 -30.43 -31.95 2.73
N ARG A 409 -30.62 -30.69 2.34
CA ARG A 409 -31.67 -29.83 2.87
C ARG A 409 -32.39 -29.10 1.75
N GLN A 410 -33.62 -28.69 2.00
CA GLN A 410 -34.38 -27.83 1.09
C GLN A 410 -34.67 -26.50 1.76
N LYS A 411 -34.46 -25.40 1.04
CA LYS A 411 -34.81 -24.05 1.49
C LYS A 411 -35.34 -23.28 0.29
N ASP A 412 -36.50 -22.65 0.43
CA ASP A 412 -37.13 -21.82 -0.62
C ASP A 412 -37.26 -22.56 -1.98
N GLY A 413 -37.59 -23.85 -1.93
CA GLY A 413 -37.70 -24.71 -3.12
C GLY A 413 -36.37 -25.15 -3.73
N ILE A 414 -35.23 -24.70 -3.20
CA ILE A 414 -33.88 -25.04 -3.66
C ILE A 414 -33.31 -26.18 -2.81
N LEU A 415 -32.77 -27.20 -3.46
CA LEU A 415 -32.05 -28.30 -2.81
C LEU A 415 -30.58 -27.93 -2.60
N PHE A 416 -30.05 -28.26 -1.43
CA PHE A 416 -28.65 -28.05 -1.05
C PHE A 416 -28.03 -29.35 -0.55
N ARG A 417 -26.77 -29.60 -0.92
CA ARG A 417 -25.96 -30.71 -0.42
C ARG A 417 -24.94 -30.19 0.60
N GLY A 418 -24.77 -30.94 1.68
CA GLY A 418 -23.80 -30.63 2.73
C GLY A 418 -22.41 -31.18 2.41
N TYR A 419 -21.38 -30.37 2.69
CA TYR A 419 -19.98 -30.73 2.54
C TYR A 419 -19.18 -30.36 3.80
N ARG A 420 -18.14 -31.14 4.07
CA ARG A 420 -17.10 -30.85 5.05
C ARG A 420 -15.83 -30.46 4.32
N LEU A 421 -15.06 -29.52 4.87
CA LEU A 421 -13.76 -29.14 4.33
C LEU A 421 -12.64 -29.82 5.11
N THR A 422 -11.68 -30.41 4.41
CA THR A 422 -10.47 -30.98 4.99
C THR A 422 -9.23 -30.35 4.38
N ALA A 423 -8.20 -30.08 5.17
CA ALA A 423 -6.88 -29.68 4.69
C ALA A 423 -5.86 -30.69 5.22
N GLY A 424 -5.30 -31.52 4.33
CA GLY A 424 -4.59 -32.73 4.73
C GLY A 424 -5.50 -33.67 5.54
N SER A 425 -5.09 -34.06 6.74
CA SER A 425 -5.88 -34.89 7.65
C SER A 425 -6.78 -34.10 8.60
N SER A 426 -6.74 -32.77 8.57
CA SER A 426 -7.48 -31.92 9.50
C SER A 426 -8.85 -31.52 8.94
N LEU A 427 -9.90 -31.73 9.73
CA LEU A 427 -11.21 -31.15 9.48
C LEU A 427 -11.16 -29.65 9.79
N ILE A 428 -11.67 -28.82 8.87
CA ILE A 428 -11.77 -27.38 9.04
C ILE A 428 -13.21 -27.02 9.43
N ASP A 429 -13.37 -26.35 10.56
CA ASP A 429 -14.67 -25.88 11.01
C ASP A 429 -15.10 -24.62 10.23
N LEU A 430 -16.21 -24.72 9.50
CA LEU A 430 -16.77 -23.64 8.69
C LEU A 430 -17.83 -22.81 9.42
N SER A 431 -17.87 -22.87 10.75
CA SER A 431 -18.79 -22.11 11.56
C SER A 431 -18.49 -20.59 11.53
N PRO A 432 -19.49 -19.71 11.79
CA PRO A 432 -19.31 -18.26 11.78
C PRO A 432 -18.20 -17.75 12.71
N GLY A 433 -17.93 -18.47 13.81
CA GLY A 433 -16.87 -18.13 14.75
C GLY A 433 -15.46 -18.40 14.24
N ASN A 434 -15.32 -19.08 13.10
CA ASN A 434 -14.05 -19.48 12.53
C ASN A 434 -13.80 -18.94 11.11
N ILE A 435 -14.83 -18.45 10.42
CA ILE A 435 -14.74 -18.05 9.01
C ILE A 435 -15.12 -16.59 8.81
N ARG A 436 -14.21 -15.86 8.16
CA ARG A 436 -14.40 -14.47 7.74
C ARG A 436 -15.20 -14.39 6.46
N SER A 437 -14.72 -15.03 5.39
CA SER A 437 -15.35 -15.01 4.06
C SER A 437 -15.20 -16.34 3.33
N MET A 438 -16.21 -16.69 2.52
CA MET A 438 -16.16 -17.81 1.58
C MET A 438 -16.57 -17.31 0.20
N VAL A 439 -15.62 -17.36 -0.72
CA VAL A 439 -15.76 -16.91 -2.11
C VAL A 439 -15.84 -18.14 -3.01
N LEU A 440 -16.99 -18.32 -3.66
CA LEU A 440 -17.22 -19.35 -4.66
C LEU A 440 -16.97 -18.78 -6.06
N GLN A 441 -15.91 -19.22 -6.71
CA GLN A 441 -15.61 -18.91 -8.11
C GLN A 441 -16.27 -19.94 -9.02
N LEU A 442 -17.16 -19.44 -9.88
CA LEU A 442 -17.90 -20.20 -10.89
C LEU A 442 -17.03 -20.46 -12.14
N PRO A 443 -17.33 -21.50 -12.96
CA PRO A 443 -16.59 -21.80 -14.19
C PRO A 443 -16.47 -20.64 -15.19
N ASP A 444 -17.45 -19.73 -15.20
CA ASP A 444 -17.48 -18.55 -16.05
C ASP A 444 -16.68 -17.36 -15.45
N GLY A 445 -16.01 -17.59 -14.32
CA GLY A 445 -15.23 -16.57 -13.60
C GLY A 445 -16.07 -15.67 -12.70
N GLN A 446 -17.40 -15.83 -12.65
CA GLN A 446 -18.22 -15.07 -11.71
C GLN A 446 -17.99 -15.54 -10.27
N GLU A 447 -18.14 -14.63 -9.33
CA GLU A 447 -17.99 -14.91 -7.90
C GLU A 447 -19.33 -14.83 -7.20
N SER A 448 -19.54 -15.76 -6.28
CA SER A 448 -20.67 -15.81 -5.37
C SER A 448 -20.18 -15.96 -3.93
N PHE A 449 -20.98 -15.53 -2.96
CA PHE A 449 -20.58 -15.50 -1.55
C PHE A 449 -21.48 -16.40 -0.73
N ILE A 450 -20.85 -17.23 0.09
CA ILE A 450 -21.55 -18.19 0.93
C ILE A 450 -21.35 -17.78 2.38
N ALA A 451 -22.45 -17.62 3.10
CA ALA A 451 -22.38 -17.38 4.53
C ALA A 451 -21.94 -18.65 5.27
N PRO A 452 -21.05 -18.54 6.27
CA PRO A 452 -20.75 -19.62 7.21
C PRO A 452 -22.04 -20.12 7.87
N SER A 453 -22.11 -21.41 8.18
CA SER A 453 -23.30 -22.02 8.76
C SER A 453 -23.03 -22.59 10.14
N ALA A 454 -24.02 -22.51 11.05
CA ALA A 454 -23.82 -22.83 12.47
C ALA A 454 -23.43 -24.29 12.74
N ASP A 455 -23.76 -25.21 11.82
CA ASP A 455 -23.42 -26.64 11.91
C ASP A 455 -21.99 -26.95 11.42
N GLY A 456 -21.22 -25.92 11.03
CA GLY A 456 -19.85 -26.06 10.54
C GLY A 456 -19.73 -26.70 9.16
N MET A 457 -20.84 -26.92 8.45
CA MET A 457 -20.85 -27.47 7.10
C MET A 457 -20.94 -26.37 6.03
N LEU A 458 -20.45 -26.70 4.84
CA LEU A 458 -20.70 -25.93 3.63
C LEU A 458 -21.95 -26.48 2.95
N TRP A 459 -22.86 -25.60 2.57
CA TRP A 459 -24.10 -25.97 1.90
C TRP A 459 -24.14 -25.37 0.50
N LEU A 460 -23.93 -26.20 -0.52
CA LEU A 460 -23.97 -25.78 -1.92
C LEU A 460 -25.31 -26.18 -2.54
N ASN A 461 -25.87 -25.28 -3.36
CA ASN A 461 -27.03 -25.59 -4.19
C ASN A 461 -26.72 -26.85 -5.01
N SER A 462 -27.64 -27.80 -5.08
CA SER A 462 -27.43 -29.09 -5.75
C SER A 462 -27.20 -28.97 -7.26
N ARG A 463 -27.48 -27.80 -7.84
CA ARG A 463 -27.12 -27.46 -9.24
C ARG A 463 -25.62 -27.24 -9.41
N TYR A 464 -24.89 -26.97 -8.33
CA TYR A 464 -23.44 -26.86 -8.29
C TYR A 464 -22.85 -28.24 -7.95
N GLU A 465 -22.37 -28.96 -8.96
CA GLU A 465 -21.63 -30.21 -8.78
C GLU A 465 -20.25 -29.95 -8.15
N ALA A 466 -19.88 -30.74 -7.14
CA ALA A 466 -18.54 -30.66 -6.54
C ALA A 466 -17.44 -30.86 -7.59
N GLY A 467 -16.34 -30.10 -7.48
CA GLY A 467 -15.20 -30.17 -8.41
C GLY A 467 -15.31 -29.31 -9.67
N LYS A 468 -16.43 -28.60 -9.87
CA LYS A 468 -16.59 -27.60 -10.96
C LYS A 468 -16.39 -26.16 -10.51
N TYR A 469 -16.13 -25.94 -9.22
CA TYR A 469 -16.04 -24.62 -8.62
C TYR A 469 -14.76 -24.55 -7.80
N LYS A 470 -14.19 -23.36 -7.75
CA LYS A 470 -13.08 -23.05 -6.88
C LYS A 470 -13.61 -22.30 -5.68
N LEU A 471 -13.28 -22.76 -4.48
CA LEU A 471 -13.73 -22.16 -3.23
C LEU A 471 -12.52 -21.60 -2.50
N ILE A 472 -12.55 -20.30 -2.22
CA ILE A 472 -11.55 -19.61 -1.40
C ILE A 472 -12.19 -19.31 -0.05
N ILE A 473 -11.57 -19.79 1.02
CA ILE A 473 -12.10 -19.68 2.39
C ILE A 473 -11.08 -18.93 3.22
N ILE A 474 -11.49 -17.79 3.77
CA ILE A 474 -10.67 -16.93 4.62
C ILE A 474 -11.10 -17.17 6.06
N ALA A 475 -10.22 -17.79 6.86
CA ALA A 475 -10.49 -18.13 8.24
C ALA A 475 -10.08 -17.00 9.21
N ASN A 476 -10.63 -17.04 10.43
CA ASN A 476 -10.36 -16.05 11.47
C ASN A 476 -8.87 -16.02 11.88
N ASN A 477 -8.19 -17.16 11.80
CA ASN A 477 -6.75 -17.31 12.08
C ASN A 477 -5.82 -16.94 10.91
N HIS A 478 -6.29 -16.10 9.96
CA HIS A 478 -5.58 -15.63 8.78
C HIS A 478 -5.15 -16.72 7.77
N LYS A 479 -5.53 -17.98 7.98
CA LYS A 479 -5.33 -19.02 6.97
C LYS A 479 -6.35 -18.88 5.86
N ILE A 480 -5.88 -19.05 4.64
CA ILE A 480 -6.72 -19.07 3.44
C ILE A 480 -6.66 -20.48 2.87
N TYR A 481 -7.82 -21.10 2.66
CA TYR A 481 -7.94 -22.44 2.07
C TYR A 481 -8.49 -22.33 0.65
N GLU A 482 -8.05 -23.23 -0.22
CA GLU A 482 -8.48 -23.31 -1.62
C GLU A 482 -8.79 -24.76 -2.01
N THR A 483 -9.92 -24.97 -2.68
CA THR A 483 -10.37 -26.30 -3.16
C THR A 483 -10.09 -26.52 -4.62
#